data_AF-A0A6L6JNE7-F1
#
_entry.id   AF-A0A6L6JNE7-F1
#
_cell.length_a   1.000
_cell.length_b   1.000
_cell.length_c   1.000
_cell.angle_alpha   90.00
_cell.angle_beta   90.00
_cell.angle_gamma   90.00
#
_symmetry.space_group_name_H-M   'P 1'
#
loop_
_entity.id
_entity.type
_entity.pdbx_description
1 polymer ?
#
loop_
_entity_poly.entity_id
_entity_poly.type
_entity_poly.pdbx_seq_one_letter_code
_entity_poly.pdbx_strand_id
1 'polypeptide(L)'
;MEGDTVIYKPDSSTQLLLIAAVVLLTLFIILVRRRLVMTRKGRRLDKILRNYKQQEVRSIVIPDGIGGLLELDRLILTERGLLVIETYPMTGHLFGAEQIDQWTQIIDGRSFKFANPLHHIQNAKYALQQLAPKVPIFYLVVFTGDSDFPKGKPDYVSTLQTLEQDLQAILEAPKMSDSSLKAWNRILRIGRKNGQAVLREVTS
;
A
#
# COMPACT_ATOMS: atom_id res chain seq x y z
N MET A 1 -7.81 -71.34 -8.86
CA MET A 1 -8.41 -70.06 -9.29
C MET A 1 -7.50 -68.97 -8.77
N GLU A 2 -6.44 -68.69 -9.51
CA GLU A 2 -5.45 -67.66 -9.18
C GLU A 2 -5.79 -66.47 -10.05
N GLY A 3 -6.25 -65.38 -9.42
CA GLY A 3 -6.63 -64.18 -10.12
C GLY A 3 -5.37 -63.41 -10.51
N ASP A 4 -5.06 -63.38 -11.80
CA ASP A 4 -4.02 -62.52 -12.34
C ASP A 4 -4.32 -61.07 -11.98
N THR A 5 -3.51 -60.51 -11.09
CA THR A 5 -3.49 -59.07 -10.82
C THR A 5 -2.84 -58.40 -12.02
N VAL A 6 -3.67 -57.93 -12.95
CA VAL A 6 -3.23 -57.11 -14.07
C VAL A 6 -2.61 -55.82 -13.51
N ILE A 7 -1.28 -55.78 -13.43
CA ILE A 7 -0.54 -54.58 -13.02
C ILE A 7 -0.65 -53.57 -14.15
N TYR A 8 -1.56 -52.60 -13.98
CA TYR A 8 -1.72 -51.49 -14.89
C TYR A 8 -0.42 -50.67 -14.94
N LYS A 9 0.30 -50.77 -16.06
CA LYS A 9 1.50 -49.97 -16.34
C LYS A 9 1.07 -48.78 -17.21
N PRO A 10 1.01 -47.56 -16.66
CA PRO A 10 0.55 -46.40 -17.41
C PRO A 10 1.45 -46.15 -18.62
N ASP A 11 0.83 -45.94 -19.80
CA ASP A 11 1.53 -45.56 -21.03
C ASP A 11 2.21 -44.19 -20.85
N SER A 12 3.30 -43.95 -21.59
CA SER A 12 4.13 -42.75 -21.49
C SER A 12 3.33 -41.46 -21.67
N SER A 13 2.27 -41.48 -22.49
CA SER A 13 1.33 -40.37 -22.66
C SER A 13 0.58 -40.00 -21.37
N THR A 14 0.09 -41.01 -20.64
CA THR A 14 -0.61 -40.83 -19.36
C THR A 14 0.35 -40.36 -18.26
N GLN A 15 1.60 -40.83 -18.27
CA GLN A 15 2.64 -40.34 -17.36
C GLN A 15 2.96 -38.85 -17.60
N LEU A 16 3.09 -38.44 -18.86
CA LEU A 16 3.30 -37.04 -19.25
C LEU A 16 2.14 -36.13 -18.80
N LEU A 17 0.89 -36.57 -18.96
CA LEU A 17 -0.28 -35.82 -18.52
C LEU A 17 -0.34 -35.67 -16.99
N LEU A 18 0.00 -36.73 -16.24
CA LEU A 18 0.07 -36.67 -14.79
C LEU A 18 1.15 -35.69 -14.32
N ILE A 19 2.34 -35.73 -14.94
CA ILE A 19 3.43 -34.78 -14.64
C ILE A 19 2.97 -33.35 -14.94
N ALA A 20 2.38 -33.10 -16.11
CA ALA A 20 1.88 -31.78 -16.48
C ALA A 20 0.81 -31.27 -15.51
N ALA A 21 -0.12 -32.13 -15.08
CA ALA A 21 -1.14 -31.77 -14.10
C ALA A 21 -0.53 -31.39 -12.74
N VAL A 22 0.49 -32.12 -12.27
CA VAL A 22 1.21 -31.79 -11.03
C VAL A 22 1.97 -30.47 -11.15
N VAL A 23 2.61 -30.21 -12.29
CA VAL A 23 3.31 -28.94 -12.55
C VAL A 23 2.31 -27.77 -12.59
N LEU A 24 1.17 -27.92 -13.26
CA LEU A 24 0.14 -26.89 -13.31
C LEU A 24 -0.49 -26.64 -11.94
N LEU A 25 -0.76 -27.70 -11.18
CA LEU A 25 -1.30 -27.60 -9.82
C LEU A 25 -0.31 -26.90 -8.87
N THR A 26 0.98 -27.24 -8.95
CA THR A 26 2.01 -26.60 -8.11
C THR A 26 2.19 -25.13 -8.49
N LEU A 27 2.22 -24.78 -9.78
CA LEU A 27 2.23 -23.39 -10.25
C LEU A 27 0.98 -22.63 -9.79
N PHE A 28 -0.20 -23.23 -9.89
CA PHE A 28 -1.45 -22.65 -9.40
C PHE A 28 -1.40 -22.39 -7.89
N ILE A 29 -0.94 -23.35 -7.09
CA ILE A 29 -0.75 -23.17 -5.65
C ILE A 29 0.23 -22.04 -5.34
N ILE A 30 1.34 -21.94 -6.08
CA ILE A 30 2.33 -20.85 -5.92
C ILE A 30 1.70 -19.49 -6.24
N LEU A 31 0.97 -19.38 -7.36
CA LEU A 31 0.26 -18.16 -7.77
C LEU A 31 -0.81 -17.74 -6.75
N VAL A 32 -1.64 -18.68 -6.30
CA VAL A 32 -2.67 -18.44 -5.29
C VAL A 32 -2.03 -18.03 -3.97
N ARG A 33 -0.97 -18.72 -3.51
CA ARG A 33 -0.23 -18.34 -2.30
C ARG A 33 0.36 -16.95 -2.42
N ARG A 34 1.01 -16.61 -3.53
CA ARG A 34 1.54 -15.26 -3.79
C ARG A 34 0.45 -14.20 -3.70
N ARG A 35 -0.70 -14.42 -4.36
CA ARG A 35 -1.85 -13.50 -4.31
C ARG A 35 -2.44 -13.40 -2.90
N LEU A 36 -2.52 -14.50 -2.15
CA LEU A 36 -3.01 -14.53 -0.78
C LEU A 36 -2.06 -13.82 0.21
N VAL A 37 -0.74 -13.96 0.06
CA VAL A 37 0.24 -13.27 0.93
C VAL A 37 0.21 -11.77 0.70
N MET A 38 0.16 -11.32 -0.55
CA MET A 38 0.01 -9.89 -0.90
C MET A 38 -1.29 -9.30 -0.31
N THR A 39 -2.38 -10.07 -0.29
CA THR A 39 -3.64 -9.65 0.33
C THR A 39 -3.68 -9.81 1.86
N ARG A 40 -2.78 -10.60 2.48
CA ARG A 40 -2.71 -10.77 3.94
C ARG A 40 -1.99 -9.60 4.64
N LYS A 41 -0.92 -9.06 4.06
CA LYS A 41 -0.21 -7.90 4.64
C LYS A 41 -1.08 -6.64 4.61
N GLY A 42 -1.80 -6.41 3.51
CA GLY A 42 -2.83 -5.36 3.43
C GLY A 42 -3.97 -5.53 4.44
N ARG A 43 -4.32 -6.77 4.83
CA ARG A 43 -5.36 -7.03 5.84
C ARG A 43 -5.01 -6.54 7.24
N ARG A 44 -3.72 -6.55 7.65
CA ARG A 44 -3.31 -6.06 8.97
C ARG A 44 -3.42 -4.53 9.05
N LEU A 45 -2.91 -3.84 8.02
CA LEU A 45 -3.09 -2.39 7.88
C LEU A 45 -4.59 -2.04 7.91
N ASP A 46 -5.39 -2.72 7.09
CA ASP A 46 -6.83 -2.51 7.05
C ASP A 46 -7.51 -2.81 8.39
N LYS A 47 -6.99 -3.73 9.20
CA LYS A 47 -7.52 -4.01 10.55
C LYS A 47 -7.21 -2.88 11.51
N ILE A 48 -5.98 -2.37 11.53
CA ILE A 48 -5.56 -1.27 12.40
C ILE A 48 -6.38 -0.01 12.05
N LEU A 49 -6.45 0.33 10.76
CA LEU A 49 -7.11 1.57 10.30
C LEU A 49 -8.64 1.57 10.46
N ARG A 50 -9.29 0.42 10.69
CA ARG A 50 -10.77 0.34 10.84
C ARG A 50 -11.29 1.28 11.93
N ASN A 51 -10.57 1.43 13.03
CA ASN A 51 -11.01 2.24 14.16
C ASN A 51 -10.80 3.74 13.95
N TYR A 52 -10.06 4.13 12.91
CA TYR A 52 -9.65 5.51 12.65
C TYR A 52 -10.38 6.12 11.44
N LYS A 53 -10.95 5.26 10.57
CA LYS A 53 -11.55 5.68 9.30
C LYS A 53 -13.07 5.83 9.39
N GLN A 54 -13.57 6.97 8.94
CA GLN A 54 -14.98 7.14 8.56
C GLN A 54 -15.21 6.70 7.11
N GLN A 55 -14.34 7.14 6.20
CA GLN A 55 -14.35 6.78 4.78
C GLN A 55 -12.91 6.62 4.27
N GLU A 56 -12.73 5.85 3.20
CA GLU A 56 -11.44 5.60 2.56
C GLU A 56 -11.62 5.54 1.04
N VAL A 57 -10.68 6.14 0.31
CA VAL A 57 -10.52 5.96 -1.12
C VAL A 57 -9.07 5.53 -1.37
N ARG A 58 -8.88 4.61 -2.32
CA ARG A 58 -7.57 4.10 -2.71
C ARG A 58 -7.26 4.50 -4.14
N SER A 59 -5.98 4.67 -4.46
CA SER A 59 -5.48 5.00 -5.81
C SER A 59 -6.25 6.18 -6.42
N ILE A 60 -6.23 7.32 -5.72
CA ILE A 60 -6.89 8.54 -6.19
C ILE A 60 -5.85 9.49 -6.80
N VAL A 61 -6.11 9.93 -8.03
CA VAL A 61 -5.26 10.91 -8.72
C VAL A 61 -5.81 12.31 -8.49
N ILE A 62 -5.00 13.23 -7.97
CA ILE A 62 -5.35 14.63 -7.72
C ILE A 62 -4.38 15.57 -8.44
N PRO A 63 -4.72 16.86 -8.63
CA PRO A 63 -3.73 17.85 -9.07
C PRO A 63 -2.63 18.01 -8.02
N ASP A 64 -1.38 18.13 -8.46
CA ASP A 64 -0.22 18.35 -7.57
C ASP A 64 -0.10 19.79 -7.05
N GLY A 65 -0.87 20.72 -7.64
CA GLY A 65 -0.87 22.14 -7.29
C GLY A 65 0.08 23.02 -8.11
N ILE A 66 0.85 22.45 -9.04
CA ILE A 66 1.76 23.17 -9.95
C ILE A 66 1.52 22.85 -11.43
N GLY A 67 0.44 22.14 -11.75
CA GLY A 67 0.00 21.84 -13.12
C GLY A 67 0.19 20.40 -13.55
N GLY A 68 0.73 19.55 -12.67
CA GLY A 68 0.80 18.10 -12.84
C GLY A 68 -0.28 17.36 -12.06
N LEU A 69 -0.11 16.04 -12.02
CA LEU A 69 -0.98 15.10 -11.33
C LEU A 69 -0.16 14.27 -10.33
N LEU A 70 -0.82 13.88 -9.24
CA LEU A 70 -0.25 13.08 -8.17
C LEU A 70 -1.22 11.96 -7.80
N GLU A 71 -0.73 10.72 -7.75
CA GLU A 71 -1.49 9.60 -7.20
C GLU A 71 -1.27 9.47 -5.69
N LEU A 72 -2.36 9.32 -4.95
CA LEU A 72 -2.35 8.98 -3.53
C LEU A 72 -2.72 7.50 -3.37
N ASP A 73 -1.90 6.73 -2.66
CA ASP A 73 -2.20 5.32 -2.38
C ASP A 73 -3.51 5.22 -1.57
N ARG A 74 -3.58 5.93 -0.44
CA ARG A 74 -4.78 5.95 0.42
C ARG A 74 -5.06 7.33 0.97
N LEU A 75 -6.29 7.79 0.75
CA LEU A 75 -6.84 8.96 1.41
C LEU A 75 -7.98 8.53 2.32
N ILE A 76 -7.90 8.92 3.58
CA ILE A 76 -8.80 8.49 4.66
C ILE A 76 -9.46 9.73 5.27
N LEU A 77 -10.78 9.71 5.36
CA LEU A 77 -11.54 10.65 6.18
C LEU A 77 -11.57 10.14 7.61
N THR A 78 -11.15 10.99 8.55
CA THR A 78 -11.18 10.72 9.99
C THR A 78 -12.05 11.77 10.69
N GLU A 79 -12.40 11.53 11.96
CA GLU A 79 -13.10 12.54 12.79
C GLU A 79 -12.32 13.85 12.98
N ARG A 80 -11.03 13.87 12.62
CA ARG A 80 -10.10 14.97 12.94
C ARG A 80 -9.57 15.68 11.69
N GLY A 81 -9.82 15.13 10.51
CA GLY A 81 -9.31 15.65 9.24
C GLY A 81 -9.06 14.56 8.22
N LEU A 82 -8.17 14.84 7.27
CA LEU A 82 -7.75 13.91 6.23
C LEU A 82 -6.43 13.26 6.62
N LEU A 83 -6.33 11.94 6.43
CA LEU A 83 -5.11 11.17 6.62
C LEU A 83 -4.70 10.56 5.29
N VAL A 84 -3.49 10.87 4.83
CA VAL A 84 -2.85 10.21 3.69
C VAL A 84 -1.95 9.10 4.20
N ILE A 85 -2.07 7.91 3.62
CA ILE A 85 -1.14 6.81 3.89
C ILE A 85 -0.52 6.36 2.58
N GLU A 86 0.81 6.32 2.55
CA GLU A 86 1.59 5.77 1.46
C GLU A 86 2.25 4.47 1.92
N THR A 87 1.96 3.36 1.25
CA THR A 87 2.46 2.05 1.65
C THR A 87 3.65 1.58 0.82
N TYR A 88 4.66 1.07 1.51
CA TYR A 88 5.87 0.53 0.89
C TYR A 88 6.07 -0.93 1.31
N PRO A 89 6.00 -1.92 0.40
CA PRO A 89 6.09 -3.34 0.74
C PRO A 89 7.55 -3.81 0.93
N MET A 90 8.39 -3.00 1.56
CA MET A 90 9.83 -3.29 1.74
C MET A 90 10.08 -4.11 3.00
N THR A 91 11.08 -4.99 2.94
CA THR A 91 11.53 -5.85 4.05
C THR A 91 12.99 -5.55 4.43
N GLY A 92 13.47 -6.13 5.54
CA GLY A 92 14.85 -5.97 6.00
C GLY A 92 15.12 -4.66 6.72
N HIS A 93 16.40 -4.32 6.90
CA HIS A 93 16.79 -3.12 7.63
C HIS A 93 16.70 -1.89 6.73
N LEU A 94 15.98 -0.88 7.20
CA LEU A 94 15.81 0.38 6.47
C LEU A 94 16.62 1.49 7.16
N PHE A 95 17.34 2.24 6.33
CA PHE A 95 18.17 3.36 6.76
C PHE A 95 17.85 4.58 5.92
N GLY A 96 17.45 5.65 6.59
CA GLY A 96 17.10 6.90 5.96
C GLY A 96 16.80 7.96 6.99
N ALA A 97 16.74 9.19 6.53
CA ALA A 97 16.36 10.35 7.31
C ALA A 97 15.62 11.33 6.40
N GLU A 98 14.96 12.33 7.00
CA GLU A 98 14.20 13.33 6.25
C GLU A 98 15.04 14.01 5.17
N GLN A 99 16.29 14.36 5.50
CA GLN A 99 17.15 15.17 4.62
C GLN A 99 18.05 14.33 3.70
N ILE A 100 17.76 13.03 3.57
CA ILE A 100 18.51 12.13 2.70
C ILE A 100 17.64 11.79 1.49
N ASP A 101 18.07 12.17 0.29
CA ASP A 101 17.31 11.95 -0.94
C ASP A 101 17.12 10.46 -1.30
N GLN A 102 18.11 9.63 -0.97
CA GLN A 102 18.12 8.20 -1.27
C GLN A 102 18.32 7.37 0.00
N TRP A 103 17.27 6.64 0.37
CA TRP A 103 17.30 5.70 1.47
C TRP A 103 17.95 4.38 1.07
N THR A 104 18.27 3.58 2.07
CA THR A 104 18.97 2.31 1.90
C THR A 104 18.19 1.19 2.56
N GLN A 105 18.01 0.11 1.81
CA GLN A 105 17.46 -1.15 2.28
C GLN A 105 18.57 -2.19 2.33
N ILE A 106 18.72 -2.89 3.44
CA ILE A 106 19.62 -4.03 3.58
C ILE A 106 18.80 -5.30 3.78
N ILE A 107 18.94 -6.24 2.84
CA ILE A 107 18.33 -7.58 2.88
C ILE A 107 19.41 -8.59 2.53
N ASP A 108 19.54 -9.67 3.31
CA ASP A 108 20.49 -10.76 3.08
C ASP A 108 21.93 -10.28 2.84
N GLY A 109 22.36 -9.27 3.61
CA GLY A 109 23.69 -8.67 3.51
C GLY A 109 23.92 -7.79 2.27
N ARG A 110 22.91 -7.59 1.42
CA ARG A 110 23.00 -6.74 0.23
C ARG A 110 22.30 -5.41 0.45
N SER A 111 22.89 -4.35 -0.09
CA SER A 111 22.42 -2.97 0.04
C SER A 111 21.79 -2.49 -1.26
N PHE A 112 20.58 -1.93 -1.15
CA PHE A 112 19.81 -1.38 -2.26
C PHE A 112 19.39 0.06 -1.93
N LYS A 113 19.61 0.98 -2.87
CA LYS A 113 19.18 2.37 -2.74
C LYS A 113 17.79 2.56 -3.33
N PHE A 114 16.99 3.42 -2.72
CA PHE A 114 15.68 3.80 -3.23
C PHE A 114 15.37 5.25 -2.86
N ALA A 115 14.48 5.89 -3.62
CA ALA A 115 14.08 7.27 -3.36
C ALA A 115 13.42 7.40 -1.99
N ASN A 116 13.73 8.49 -1.29
CA ASN A 116 13.14 8.77 0.01
C ASN A 116 11.61 8.92 -0.13
N PRO A 117 10.82 8.08 0.57
CA PRO A 117 9.36 8.07 0.45
C PRO A 117 8.71 9.34 1.01
N LEU A 118 9.43 10.11 1.84
CA LEU A 118 8.92 11.32 2.46
C LEU A 118 8.67 12.44 1.45
N HIS A 119 9.43 12.52 0.35
CA HIS A 119 9.20 13.55 -0.66
C HIS A 119 7.82 13.42 -1.30
N HIS A 120 7.43 12.19 -1.68
CA HIS A 120 6.12 11.93 -2.28
C HIS A 120 4.99 12.30 -1.31
N ILE A 121 5.09 11.87 -0.05
CA ILE A 121 4.01 12.12 0.92
C ILE A 121 3.92 13.59 1.35
N GLN A 122 5.04 14.32 1.36
CA GLN A 122 5.05 15.77 1.59
C GLN A 122 4.36 16.50 0.42
N ASN A 123 4.64 16.10 -0.83
CA ASN A 123 3.95 16.64 -2.00
C ASN A 123 2.44 16.37 -1.94
N ALA A 124 2.04 15.16 -1.53
CA ALA A 124 0.63 14.82 -1.29
C ALA A 124 -0.04 15.73 -0.26
N LYS A 125 0.65 15.97 0.86
CA LYS A 125 0.18 16.91 1.90
C LYS A 125 -0.03 18.31 1.31
N TYR A 126 0.95 18.84 0.58
CA TYR A 126 0.85 20.18 -0.01
C TYR A 126 -0.29 20.28 -1.04
N ALA A 127 -0.42 19.30 -1.93
CA ALA A 127 -1.49 19.23 -2.90
C ALA A 127 -2.88 19.23 -2.22
N LEU A 128 -3.04 18.42 -1.18
CA LEU A 128 -4.30 18.37 -0.42
C LEU A 128 -4.56 19.66 0.36
N GLN A 129 -3.53 20.34 0.88
CA GLN A 129 -3.69 21.61 1.59
C GLN A 129 -4.29 22.68 0.67
N GLN A 130 -3.94 22.67 -0.62
CA GLN A 130 -4.56 23.58 -1.60
C GLN A 130 -6.05 23.23 -1.85
N LEU A 131 -6.40 21.94 -1.85
CA LEU A 131 -7.77 21.48 -2.06
C LEU A 131 -8.66 21.62 -0.81
N ALA A 132 -8.06 21.58 0.38
CA ALA A 132 -8.71 21.55 1.68
C ALA A 132 -8.01 22.47 2.72
N PRO A 133 -7.91 23.78 2.48
CA PRO A 133 -7.05 24.69 3.25
C PRO A 133 -7.45 24.88 4.72
N LYS A 134 -8.67 24.51 5.10
CA LYS A 134 -9.20 24.63 6.47
C LYS A 134 -9.31 23.27 7.18
N VAL A 135 -8.74 22.22 6.61
CA VAL A 135 -8.82 20.85 7.14
C VAL A 135 -7.41 20.37 7.49
N PRO A 136 -7.19 19.85 8.71
CA PRO A 136 -5.95 19.21 9.09
C PRO A 136 -5.66 18.05 8.16
N ILE A 137 -4.43 18.02 7.66
CA ILE A 137 -3.93 16.95 6.80
C ILE A 137 -2.79 16.26 7.52
N PHE A 138 -3.07 15.04 7.95
CA PHE A 138 -2.12 14.10 8.50
C PHE A 138 -1.58 13.23 7.38
N TYR A 139 -0.36 12.74 7.55
CA TYR A 139 0.27 11.88 6.56
C TYR A 139 1.22 10.90 7.24
N LEU A 140 1.31 9.70 6.68
CA LEU A 140 2.14 8.63 7.21
C LEU A 140 2.67 7.71 6.10
N VAL A 141 3.97 7.48 6.08
CA VAL A 141 4.60 6.44 5.27
C VAL A 141 4.55 5.14 6.07
N VAL A 142 3.96 4.08 5.51
CA VAL A 142 3.83 2.80 6.20
C VAL A 142 4.57 1.70 5.44
N PHE A 143 5.63 1.19 6.05
CA PHE A 143 6.33 0.02 5.58
C PHE A 143 5.57 -1.24 5.99
N THR A 144 5.00 -1.93 4.99
CA THR A 144 4.09 -3.07 5.20
C THR A 144 4.77 -4.44 5.12
N GLY A 145 6.05 -4.47 4.71
CA GLY A 145 6.87 -5.67 4.81
C GLY A 145 7.40 -5.90 6.24
N ASP A 146 8.08 -7.03 6.44
CA ASP A 146 8.87 -7.26 7.65
C ASP A 146 10.16 -6.44 7.54
N SER A 147 10.07 -5.19 7.95
CA SER A 147 11.18 -4.25 8.01
C SER A 147 11.29 -3.63 9.39
N ASP A 148 12.50 -3.20 9.72
CA ASP A 148 12.78 -2.41 10.92
C ASP A 148 13.71 -1.24 10.61
N PHE A 149 13.93 -0.39 11.61
CA PHE A 149 14.77 0.81 11.51
C PHE A 149 15.82 0.78 12.64
N PRO A 150 16.96 0.09 12.45
CA PRO A 150 17.93 -0.13 13.53
C PRO A 150 18.58 1.15 14.07
N LYS A 151 18.54 2.24 13.30
CA LYS A 151 19.06 3.57 13.69
C LYS A 151 17.95 4.58 14.00
N GLY A 152 16.73 4.10 14.19
CA GLY A 152 15.55 4.95 14.32
C GLY A 152 14.93 5.31 12.97
N LYS A 153 13.71 5.82 13.04
CA LYS A 153 12.89 6.23 11.90
C LYS A 153 12.46 7.69 12.07
N PRO A 154 12.23 8.44 10.98
CA PRO A 154 11.54 9.73 11.04
C PRO A 154 10.13 9.63 11.66
N ASP A 155 9.60 10.75 12.15
CA ASP A 155 8.32 10.80 12.88
C ASP A 155 7.13 10.32 12.02
N TYR A 156 7.12 10.67 10.73
CA TYR A 156 6.02 10.37 9.81
C TYR A 156 6.15 9.00 9.11
N VAL A 157 6.89 8.08 9.72
CA VAL A 157 7.19 6.76 9.18
C VAL A 157 6.78 5.71 10.19
N SER A 158 6.15 4.64 9.74
CA SER A 158 5.73 3.53 10.59
C SER A 158 6.02 2.18 9.94
N THR A 159 6.19 1.17 10.78
CA THR A 159 6.02 -0.22 10.36
C THR A 159 4.65 -0.72 10.81
N LEU A 160 4.22 -1.91 10.38
CA LEU A 160 2.98 -2.51 10.90
C LEU A 160 3.02 -2.80 12.40
N GLN A 161 4.21 -2.89 13.01
CA GLN A 161 4.36 -3.06 14.45
C GLN A 161 4.16 -1.73 15.21
N THR A 162 4.68 -0.61 14.69
CA THR A 162 4.63 0.69 15.38
C THR A 162 3.41 1.53 15.02
N LEU A 163 2.69 1.18 13.94
CA LEU A 163 1.60 1.98 13.38
C LEU A 163 0.53 2.40 14.40
N GLU A 164 0.08 1.50 15.27
CA GLU A 164 -0.98 1.82 16.22
C GLU A 164 -0.54 2.91 17.23
N GLN A 165 0.72 2.85 17.67
CA GLN A 165 1.32 3.88 18.51
C GLN A 165 1.55 5.18 17.74
N ASP A 166 2.08 5.10 16.51
CA ASP A 166 2.35 6.29 15.69
C ASP A 166 1.06 7.04 15.30
N LEU A 167 -0.08 6.33 15.16
CA LEU A 167 -1.40 6.92 14.93
C LEU A 167 -1.94 7.69 16.15
N GLN A 168 -1.34 7.57 17.33
CA GLN A 168 -1.80 8.25 18.53
C GLN A 168 -1.74 9.78 18.38
N ALA A 169 -0.74 10.32 17.67
CA ALA A 169 -0.65 11.76 17.39
C ALA A 169 -1.90 12.27 16.62
N ILE A 170 -2.45 11.43 15.73
CA ILE A 170 -3.71 11.74 15.06
C ILE A 170 -4.84 11.72 16.08
N LEU A 171 -4.88 10.75 17.00
CA LEU A 171 -5.93 10.66 18.01
C LEU A 171 -6.01 11.86 18.96
N GLU A 172 -4.88 12.52 19.21
CA GLU A 172 -4.81 13.67 20.12
C GLU A 172 -5.27 14.97 19.46
N ALA A 173 -5.37 15.02 18.13
CA ALA A 173 -5.86 16.21 17.44
C ALA A 173 -7.34 16.48 17.75
N PRO A 174 -7.76 17.77 17.84
CA PRO A 174 -9.15 18.14 18.10
C PRO A 174 -10.09 17.53 17.06
N LYS A 175 -11.26 17.05 17.50
CA LYS A 175 -12.32 16.62 16.58
C LYS A 175 -12.75 17.81 15.72
N MET A 176 -12.98 17.54 14.44
CA MET A 176 -13.39 18.54 13.48
C MET A 176 -14.86 18.32 13.06
N SER A 177 -15.56 19.43 12.81
CA SER A 177 -16.93 19.42 12.31
C SER A 177 -17.00 19.10 10.81
N ASP A 178 -18.18 19.32 10.19
CA ASP A 178 -18.53 18.99 8.80
C ASP A 178 -17.59 19.54 7.69
N SER A 179 -16.61 20.40 8.01
CA SER A 179 -15.64 20.93 7.05
C SER A 179 -14.82 19.82 6.37
N SER A 180 -14.43 18.79 7.12
CA SER A 180 -13.67 17.64 6.59
C SER A 180 -14.47 16.86 5.55
N LEU A 181 -15.78 16.66 5.77
CA LEU A 181 -16.65 15.95 4.84
C LEU A 181 -16.88 16.75 3.54
N LYS A 182 -17.03 18.08 3.65
CA LYS A 182 -17.14 18.95 2.47
C LYS A 182 -15.87 18.92 1.62
N ALA A 183 -14.70 19.00 2.26
CA ALA A 183 -13.41 18.90 1.59
C ALA A 183 -13.23 17.52 0.92
N TRP A 184 -13.55 16.45 1.63
CA TRP A 184 -13.54 15.08 1.12
C TRP A 184 -14.35 14.94 -0.16
N ASN A 185 -15.62 15.36 -0.16
CA ASN A 185 -16.48 15.27 -1.33
C ASN A 185 -15.94 16.09 -2.52
N ARG A 186 -15.36 17.27 -2.26
CA ARG A 186 -14.70 18.08 -3.28
C ARG A 186 -13.51 17.35 -3.89
N ILE A 187 -12.64 16.76 -3.07
CA ILE A 187 -11.46 16.00 -3.52
C ILE A 187 -11.88 14.82 -4.37
N LEU A 188 -12.86 14.01 -3.93
CA LEU A 188 -13.37 12.89 -4.71
C LEU A 188 -13.92 13.32 -6.08
N ARG A 189 -14.63 14.45 -6.13
CA ARG A 189 -15.15 14.98 -7.41
C ARG A 189 -14.03 15.37 -8.36
N ILE A 190 -12.97 16.00 -7.86
CA ILE A 190 -11.80 16.38 -8.66
C ILE A 190 -11.06 15.12 -9.12
N GLY A 191 -10.78 14.18 -8.21
CA GLY A 191 -10.00 13.00 -8.53
C GLY A 191 -10.66 12.06 -9.53
N ARG A 192 -12.00 11.92 -9.49
CA ARG A 192 -12.75 11.17 -10.53
C ARG A 192 -12.57 11.75 -11.92
N LYS A 193 -12.56 13.08 -12.06
CA LYS A 193 -12.36 13.73 -13.37
C LYS A 193 -10.95 13.49 -13.89
N ASN A 194 -9.95 13.61 -13.03
CA ASN A 194 -8.55 13.43 -13.42
C ASN A 194 -8.23 11.97 -13.74
N GLY A 195 -8.71 11.02 -12.95
CA GLY A 195 -8.55 9.60 -13.26
C GLY A 195 -9.16 9.22 -14.62
N GLN A 196 -10.31 9.80 -14.98
CA GLN A 196 -10.89 9.62 -16.32
C GLN A 196 -10.06 10.27 -17.43
N ALA A 197 -9.45 11.42 -17.18
CA ALA A 197 -8.57 12.08 -18.16
C ALA A 197 -7.31 11.26 -18.42
N VAL A 198 -6.64 10.78 -17.36
CA VAL A 198 -5.46 9.92 -17.45
C VAL A 198 -5.77 8.64 -18.23
N LEU A 199 -6.91 7.99 -17.93
CA LEU A 199 -7.32 6.79 -18.68
C LEU A 199 -7.56 7.07 -20.16
N ARG A 200 -8.08 8.25 -20.53
CA ARG A 200 -8.30 8.62 -21.94
C ARG A 200 -6.97 8.79 -22.68
N GLU A 201 -6.00 9.50 -22.09
CA GLU A 201 -4.68 9.72 -22.68
C GLU A 201 -3.89 8.43 -22.88
N VAL A 202 -4.00 7.46 -21.97
CA VAL A 202 -3.32 6.16 -22.12
C VAL A 202 -3.94 5.30 -23.23
N THR A 203 -5.23 5.50 -23.55
CA THR A 203 -5.96 4.70 -24.55
C THR A 203 -6.05 5.34 -25.94
N SER A 204 -5.57 6.57 -26.11
CA SER A 204 -5.49 7.29 -27.39
C SER A 204 -4.13 7.13 -28.05
#